data_AF-A0A6M5CGU8-F1
#
_entry.id   AF-A0A6M5CGU8-F1
#
_cell.length_a   1.000
_cell.length_b   1.000
_cell.length_c   1.000
_cell.angle_alpha   90.00
_cell.angle_beta   90.00
_cell.angle_gamma   90.00
#
_symmetry.space_group_name_H-M   'P 1'
#
loop_
_entity.id
_entity.type
_entity.pdbx_description
1 polymer ?
#
loop_
_entity_poly.entity_id
_entity_poly.type
_entity_poly.pdbx_seq_one_letter_code
_entity_poly.pdbx_strand_id
1 'polypeptide(L)'
;MNAVLMILGLLAGMALGQDQYTTKYDNIDVEAIIKNERLLKNYVGCLLDNNPCTPEGTELKKNLPDALETNCKSCSDIQKRISDRLTHFLIDNRPDDWALLEQKYDPTGSYKKQYLG
;
A
#
# COMPACT_ATOMS: atom_id res chain seq x y z
N MET A 1 13.10 -9.64 -59.80
CA MET A 1 11.89 -10.05 -59.06
C MET A 1 12.17 -9.78 -57.60
N ASN A 2 11.50 -8.75 -57.09
CA ASN A 2 11.94 -7.97 -55.95
C ASN A 2 11.87 -8.72 -54.62
N ALA A 3 12.87 -8.40 -53.81
CA ALA A 3 13.10 -8.82 -52.45
C ALA A 3 11.97 -8.39 -51.49
N VAL A 4 12.04 -8.98 -50.30
CA VAL A 4 11.40 -8.53 -49.06
C VAL A 4 9.90 -8.85 -48.98
N LEU A 5 9.58 -10.13 -48.77
CA LEU A 5 8.38 -10.47 -48.01
C LEU A 5 8.68 -10.15 -46.53
N MET A 6 8.23 -8.97 -46.17
CA MET A 6 8.30 -8.34 -44.87
C MET A 6 7.89 -9.30 -43.76
N ILE A 7 8.81 -9.51 -42.83
CA ILE A 7 8.53 -9.94 -41.46
C ILE A 7 7.62 -8.87 -40.87
N LEU A 8 6.30 -9.07 -40.90
CA LEU A 8 5.38 -8.26 -40.13
C LEU A 8 5.51 -8.69 -38.66
N GLY A 9 6.45 -8.05 -37.97
CA GLY A 9 6.49 -8.02 -36.52
C GLY A 9 5.24 -7.33 -36.01
N LEU A 10 4.22 -8.09 -35.62
CA LEU A 10 3.28 -7.64 -34.61
C LEU A 10 3.99 -7.71 -33.26
N LEU A 11 4.78 -6.69 -32.95
CA LEU A 11 4.90 -6.26 -31.57
C LEU A 11 3.58 -5.57 -31.21
N ALA A 12 2.55 -6.39 -30.95
CA ALA A 12 1.39 -5.92 -30.22
C ALA A 12 1.94 -5.50 -28.84
N GLY A 13 2.07 -4.20 -28.64
CA GLY A 13 2.45 -3.63 -27.36
C GLY A 13 1.50 -4.18 -26.32
N MET A 14 1.99 -5.07 -25.46
CA MET A 14 1.29 -5.44 -24.25
C MET A 14 1.33 -4.18 -23.37
N ALA A 15 0.32 -3.34 -23.48
CA ALA A 15 -0.03 -2.45 -22.40
C ALA A 15 -0.47 -3.37 -21.25
N LEU A 16 0.51 -3.86 -20.48
CA LEU A 16 0.26 -4.46 -19.18
C LEU A 16 -0.24 -3.32 -18.30
N GLY A 17 -1.51 -2.96 -18.44
CA GLY A 17 -2.21 -2.15 -17.46
C GLY A 17 -2.12 -2.93 -16.16
N GLN A 18 -1.28 -2.47 -15.25
CA GLN A 18 -1.24 -3.06 -13.92
C GLN A 18 -2.51 -2.58 -13.24
N ASP A 19 -3.37 -3.52 -12.86
CA ASP A 19 -4.59 -3.21 -12.12
C ASP A 19 -4.18 -2.50 -10.82
N GLN A 20 -4.35 -1.18 -10.79
CA GLN A 20 -4.09 -0.38 -9.61
C GLN A 20 -5.19 -0.60 -8.57
N TYR A 21 -4.87 -0.42 -7.30
CA TYR A 21 -5.90 -0.31 -6.28
C TYR A 21 -6.81 0.88 -6.56
N THR A 22 -8.04 0.83 -6.06
CA THR A 22 -8.96 1.96 -6.23
C THR A 22 -8.38 3.25 -5.65
N THR A 23 -8.49 4.34 -6.40
CA THR A 23 -8.04 5.68 -5.97
C THR A 23 -9.15 6.48 -5.30
N LYS A 24 -10.31 5.85 -5.03
CA LYS A 24 -11.49 6.48 -4.40
C LYS A 24 -11.16 7.20 -3.10
N TYR A 25 -10.18 6.71 -2.35
CA TYR A 25 -9.79 7.22 -1.04
C TYR A 25 -8.45 7.96 -1.04
N ASP A 26 -7.89 8.31 -2.21
CA ASP A 26 -6.60 9.01 -2.26
C ASP A 26 -6.67 10.45 -1.73
N ASN A 27 -7.88 11.01 -1.56
CA ASN A 27 -8.09 12.36 -1.02
C ASN A 27 -8.23 12.40 0.52
N ILE A 28 -7.92 11.32 1.22
CA ILE A 28 -7.97 11.30 2.69
C ILE A 28 -6.93 12.27 3.27
N ASP A 29 -7.29 12.91 4.38
CA ASP A 29 -6.36 13.76 5.12
C ASP A 29 -5.58 12.93 6.14
N VAL A 30 -4.44 12.39 5.69
CA VAL A 30 -3.54 11.60 6.55
C VAL A 30 -3.04 12.40 7.75
N GLU A 31 -2.87 13.72 7.61
CA GLU A 31 -2.39 14.58 8.68
C GLU A 31 -3.45 14.75 9.78
N ALA A 32 -4.72 14.87 9.41
CA ALA A 32 -5.82 14.87 10.36
C ALA A 32 -5.94 13.53 11.11
N ILE A 33 -5.66 12.41 10.45
CA ILE A 33 -5.70 11.08 11.07
C ILE A 33 -4.58 10.95 12.12
N ILE A 34 -3.32 11.19 11.74
CA ILE A 34 -2.18 10.98 12.65
C ILE A 34 -2.13 11.99 13.81
N LYS A 35 -2.69 13.20 13.64
CA LYS A 35 -2.80 14.21 14.72
C LYS A 35 -3.96 13.95 15.68
N ASN A 36 -4.87 13.03 15.33
CA ASN A 36 -6.03 12.72 16.16
C ASN A 36 -5.90 11.30 16.73
N GLU A 37 -5.54 11.20 18.00
CA GLU A 37 -5.32 9.92 18.68
C GLU A 37 -6.49 8.95 18.53
N ARG A 38 -7.73 9.45 18.62
CA ARG A 38 -8.94 8.63 18.48
C ARG A 38 -9.07 8.07 17.06
N LEU A 39 -8.83 8.90 16.03
CA LEU A 39 -8.89 8.43 14.64
C LEU A 39 -7.78 7.42 14.37
N LEU A 40 -6.53 7.74 14.71
CA LEU A 40 -5.41 6.84 14.50
C LEU A 40 -5.63 5.48 15.18
N LYS A 41 -6.08 5.48 16.44
CA LYS A 41 -6.40 4.26 17.19
C LYS A 41 -7.51 3.44 16.52
N ASN A 42 -8.49 4.10 15.90
CA ASN A 42 -9.52 3.39 15.13
C ASN A 42 -8.95 2.70 13.89
N TYR A 43 -8.09 3.37 13.12
CA TYR A 43 -7.44 2.75 11.96
C TYR A 43 -6.52 1.59 12.36
N VAL A 44 -5.64 1.79 13.35
CA VAL A 44 -4.76 0.74 13.87
C VAL A 44 -5.58 -0.44 14.40
N GLY A 45 -6.61 -0.16 15.22
CA GLY A 45 -7.50 -1.19 15.73
C GLY A 45 -8.20 -1.99 14.63
N CYS A 46 -8.63 -1.33 13.57
CA CYS A 46 -9.25 -1.96 12.40
C CYS A 46 -8.26 -2.90 11.70
N LEU A 47 -7.04 -2.43 11.44
CA LEU A 47 -5.98 -3.24 10.84
C LEU A 47 -5.62 -4.43 11.73
N LEU A 48 -5.70 -4.28 13.05
CA LEU A 48 -5.46 -5.36 14.02
C LEU A 48 -6.65 -6.28 14.29
N ASP A 49 -7.80 -6.11 13.63
CA ASP A 49 -9.06 -6.86 13.91
C ASP A 49 -9.69 -6.58 15.29
N ASN A 50 -9.32 -5.48 15.94
CA ASN A 50 -9.83 -5.12 17.27
C ASN A 50 -11.14 -4.31 17.23
N ASN A 51 -11.48 -3.71 16.08
CA ASN A 51 -12.73 -2.97 15.89
C ASN A 51 -13.15 -2.95 14.40
N PRO A 52 -14.39 -2.52 14.09
CA PRO A 52 -14.83 -2.37 12.71
C PRO A 52 -14.05 -1.29 11.96
N CYS A 53 -13.82 -1.55 10.68
CA CYS A 53 -13.16 -0.62 9.77
C CYS A 53 -14.16 0.39 9.19
N THR A 54 -13.65 1.59 8.87
CA THR A 54 -14.30 2.47 7.90
C THR A 54 -14.24 1.85 6.50
N PRO A 55 -15.00 2.34 5.50
CA PRO A 55 -14.90 1.85 4.13
C PRO A 55 -13.48 1.98 3.55
N GLU A 56 -12.78 3.08 3.85
CA GLU A 56 -11.37 3.28 3.50
C GLU A 56 -10.46 2.28 4.22
N GLY A 57 -10.59 2.16 5.55
CA GLY A 57 -9.78 1.23 6.34
C GLY A 57 -9.97 -0.22 5.90
N THR A 58 -11.17 -0.57 5.44
CA THR A 58 -11.47 -1.91 4.88
C THR A 58 -10.73 -2.14 3.58
N GLU A 59 -10.70 -1.15 2.69
CA GLU A 59 -9.97 -1.22 1.43
C GLU A 59 -8.46 -1.33 1.66
N LEU A 60 -7.92 -0.48 2.55
CA LEU A 60 -6.52 -0.56 2.97
C LEU A 60 -6.19 -1.95 3.52
N LYS A 61 -6.98 -2.43 4.50
CA LYS A 61 -6.76 -3.71 5.17
C LYS A 61 -6.76 -4.89 4.18
N LYS A 62 -7.65 -4.86 3.21
CA LYS A 62 -7.78 -5.88 2.16
C LYS A 62 -6.55 -5.92 1.27
N ASN A 63 -6.02 -4.76 0.88
CA ASN A 63 -4.92 -4.65 -0.09
C ASN A 63 -3.53 -4.69 0.58
N LEU A 64 -3.44 -4.46 1.89
CA LEU A 64 -2.17 -4.35 2.61
C LEU A 64 -1.24 -5.59 2.47
N PRO A 65 -1.72 -6.85 2.56
CA PRO A 65 -0.85 -8.00 2.37
C PRO A 65 -0.21 -8.06 0.97
N ASP A 66 -1.02 -7.83 -0.07
CA ASP A 66 -0.55 -7.79 -1.45
C ASP A 66 0.42 -6.61 -1.70
N ALA A 67 0.14 -5.44 -1.10
CA ALA A 67 1.02 -4.28 -1.19
C ALA A 67 2.40 -4.54 -0.56
N LEU A 68 2.46 -5.28 0.54
CA LEU A 68 3.73 -5.65 1.17
C LEU A 68 4.49 -6.69 0.35
N GLU A 69 3.81 -7.73 -0.13
CA GLU A 69 4.42 -8.81 -0.94
C GLU A 69 4.96 -8.29 -2.28
N THR A 70 4.23 -7.36 -2.92
CA THR A 70 4.54 -6.87 -4.27
C THR A 70 5.30 -5.55 -4.28
N ASN A 71 5.71 -5.01 -3.13
CA ASN A 71 6.36 -3.70 -3.05
C ASN A 71 5.49 -2.55 -3.60
N CYS A 72 4.22 -2.54 -3.21
CA CYS A 72 3.22 -1.53 -3.55
C CYS A 72 3.08 -1.34 -5.07
N LYS A 73 3.21 -2.43 -5.84
CA LYS A 73 3.21 -2.42 -7.30
C LYS A 73 1.95 -1.80 -7.88
N SER A 74 0.81 -2.12 -7.29
CA SER A 74 -0.52 -1.62 -7.68
C SER A 74 -0.94 -0.33 -6.97
N CYS A 75 -0.08 0.24 -6.11
CA CYS A 75 -0.39 1.47 -5.41
C CYS A 75 -0.34 2.69 -6.33
N SER A 76 -1.24 3.65 -6.12
CA SER A 76 -1.11 4.98 -6.70
C SER A 76 0.07 5.75 -6.07
N ASP A 77 0.53 6.80 -6.74
CA ASP A 77 1.59 7.65 -6.16
C ASP A 77 1.14 8.36 -4.88
N ILE A 78 -0.16 8.63 -4.73
CA ILE A 78 -0.71 9.21 -3.51
C ILE A 78 -0.68 8.17 -2.38
N GLN A 79 -1.10 6.93 -2.65
CA GLN A 79 -1.07 5.83 -1.67
C GLN A 79 0.36 5.54 -1.18
N LYS A 80 1.36 5.58 -2.08
CA LYS A 80 2.77 5.44 -1.71
C LYS A 80 3.22 6.54 -0.76
N ARG A 81 2.89 7.80 -1.03
CA ARG A 81 3.22 8.94 -0.15
C ARG A 81 2.51 8.86 1.20
N ILE A 82 1.23 8.48 1.21
CA ILE A 82 0.46 8.29 2.44
C ILE A 82 1.07 7.16 3.28
N SER A 83 1.40 6.03 2.63
CA SER A 83 2.04 4.88 3.29
C SER A 83 3.37 5.28 3.90
N ASP A 84 4.23 5.97 3.15
CA ASP A 84 5.52 6.45 3.64
C ASP A 84 5.37 7.36 4.87
N ARG A 85 4.45 8.34 4.78
CA ARG A 85 4.16 9.26 5.88
C ARG A 85 3.65 8.55 7.13
N LEU A 86 2.72 7.62 6.96
CA LEU A 86 2.10 6.88 8.06
C LEU A 86 3.09 5.91 8.71
N THR A 87 3.89 5.19 7.92
CA THR A 87 4.92 4.28 8.41
C THR A 87 5.93 5.02 9.29
N HIS A 88 6.51 6.12 8.79
CA HIS A 88 7.46 6.92 9.59
C HIS A 88 6.82 7.45 10.87
N PHE A 89 5.58 7.97 10.79
CA PHE A 89 4.89 8.45 11.98
C PHE A 89 4.69 7.34 13.02
N LEU A 90 4.25 6.15 12.60
CA LEU A 90 4.02 5.03 13.50
C LEU A 90 5.32 4.55 14.15
N ILE A 91 6.41 4.45 13.40
CA ILE A 91 7.73 4.05 13.93
C ILE A 91 8.20 5.04 14.99
N ASP A 92 8.14 6.35 14.70
CA ASP A 92 8.71 7.37 15.56
C ASP A 92 7.83 7.67 16.79
N ASN A 93 6.51 7.61 16.65
CA ASN A 93 5.57 8.14 17.64
C ASN A 93 4.69 7.05 18.28
N ARG A 94 4.57 5.89 17.65
CA ARG A 94 3.65 4.80 18.05
C ARG A 94 4.32 3.42 17.93
N PRO A 95 5.52 3.22 18.51
CA PRO A 95 6.32 2.02 18.29
C PRO A 95 5.60 0.73 18.71
N ASP A 96 4.75 0.79 19.75
CA ASP A 96 3.95 -0.36 20.19
C ASP A 96 2.89 -0.75 19.15
N ASP A 97 2.18 0.23 18.58
CA ASP A 97 1.21 -0.01 17.50
C ASP A 97 1.91 -0.53 16.25
N TRP A 98 3.08 0.03 15.91
CA TRP A 98 3.91 -0.43 14.81
C TRP A 98 4.33 -1.89 15.00
N ALA A 99 4.82 -2.27 16.17
CA ALA A 99 5.26 -3.64 16.46
C ALA A 99 4.11 -4.66 16.30
N LEU A 100 2.89 -4.31 16.73
CA LEU A 100 1.72 -5.15 16.56
C LEU A 100 1.34 -5.31 15.08
N LEU A 101 1.40 -4.24 14.29
CA LEU A 101 1.14 -4.28 12.86
C LEU A 101 2.21 -5.09 12.11
N GLU A 102 3.49 -4.90 12.46
CA GLU A 102 4.63 -5.65 11.91
C GLU A 102 4.44 -7.15 12.15
N GLN A 103 4.14 -7.55 13.40
CA GLN A 103 3.88 -8.94 13.73
C GLN A 103 2.76 -9.57 12.87
N LYS A 104 1.73 -8.79 12.56
CA LYS A 104 0.57 -9.28 11.81
C LYS A 104 0.81 -9.35 10.31
N TYR A 105 1.42 -8.32 9.74
CA TYR A 105 1.49 -8.12 8.29
C TYR A 105 2.87 -8.40 7.68
N ASP A 106 3.94 -8.34 8.46
CA ASP A 106 5.30 -8.68 8.04
C ASP A 106 6.00 -9.61 9.05
N PRO A 107 5.48 -10.83 9.29
CA PRO A 107 6.06 -11.77 10.26
C PRO A 107 7.49 -12.21 9.89
N THR A 108 7.89 -11.99 8.63
CA THR A 108 9.23 -12.29 8.12
C THR A 108 10.23 -11.14 8.27
N GLY A 109 9.77 -9.92 8.57
CA GLY A 109 10.60 -8.70 8.58
C GLY A 109 11.13 -8.29 7.21
N SER A 110 10.50 -8.73 6.12
CA SER A 110 10.93 -8.48 4.74
C SER A 110 10.76 -7.01 4.35
N TYR A 111 9.63 -6.40 4.72
CA TYR A 111 9.38 -4.98 4.50
C TYR A 111 10.38 -4.15 5.29
N LYS A 112 10.56 -4.45 6.58
CA LYS A 112 11.52 -3.73 7.42
C LYS A 112 12.94 -3.79 6.87
N LYS A 113 13.40 -4.97 6.45
CA LYS A 113 14.72 -5.15 5.85
C LYS A 113 14.89 -4.35 4.56
N GLN A 114 13.83 -4.22 3.76
CA GLN A 114 13.89 -3.57 2.46
C GLN A 114 13.79 -2.04 2.57
N TYR A 115 13.03 -1.51 3.52
CA TYR A 115 12.65 -0.09 3.55
C TYR A 115 13.11 0.67 4.80
N LEU A 116 13.40 -0.02 5.91
CA LEU A 116 13.72 0.60 7.20
C LEU A 116 15.10 0.21 7.76
N GLY A 117 15.80 -0.72 7.10
CA GLY A 117 17.08 -1.29 7.50
C GLY A 117 18.29 -0.69 6.80
#